data_AF-A0AAD5QRU4-F1
#
_entry.id   AF-A0AAD5QRU4-F1
#
_cell.length_a   1.000
_cell.length_b   1.000
_cell.length_c   1.000
_cell.angle_alpha   90.00
_cell.angle_beta   90.00
_cell.angle_gamma   90.00
#
_symmetry.space_group_name_H-M   'P 1'
#
loop_
_entity.id
_entity.type
_entity.pdbx_description
1 polymer ?
#
loop_
_entity_poly.entity_id
_entity_poly.type
_entity_poly.pdbx_seq_one_letter_code
_entity_poly.pdbx_strand_id
1 'polypeptide(L)'
;MSTFASISKKLVSQRPHRERSQPKARAHLGLLEKKSDYRARAKDYHEKSKILKKLHKHALDKNEDEYCHHMINSEVKLDGRHFEKKNKAQQEESEVQKKLSDIRDLEYVKYKLYTENKKIEQLKSELHFADPSCGLGASKHTIFVEDDEEAKSFDPIEYFDTDESMISRKYNRLRKNDLARKKVIGAECKEAVKNADRLRRMRYSELMKRQQRAKELEVVVAKLQLKKDLAQTKNSELKPVMVKPGKIDCAGVWKWKYERKR
;
A
#
# COMPACT_ATOMS: atom_id res chain seq x y z
N MET A 1 -41.71 -26.01 36.72
CA MET A 1 -41.17 -25.51 38.00
C MET A 1 -40.10 -26.49 38.48
N SER A 2 -38.82 -26.12 38.48
CA SER A 2 -37.78 -27.04 38.99
C SER A 2 -37.75 -27.00 40.52
N THR A 3 -38.05 -28.11 41.17
CA THR A 3 -38.03 -28.27 42.63
C THR A 3 -36.59 -28.20 43.19
N PHE A 4 -36.47 -27.81 44.47
CA PHE A 4 -35.23 -27.60 45.21
C PHE A 4 -34.48 -28.92 45.50
N ALA A 5 -33.96 -29.58 44.47
CA ALA A 5 -32.89 -30.55 44.66
C ALA A 5 -31.57 -29.80 44.94
N SER A 6 -30.73 -30.34 45.82
CA SER A 6 -29.44 -29.77 46.22
C SER A 6 -28.66 -29.23 45.01
N ILE A 7 -28.27 -27.96 45.07
CA ILE A 7 -27.64 -27.19 43.97
C ILE A 7 -26.50 -27.98 43.30
N SER A 8 -25.69 -28.71 44.05
CA SER A 8 -24.60 -29.55 43.54
C SER A 8 -25.06 -30.67 42.59
N LYS A 9 -26.09 -31.45 42.95
CA LYS A 9 -26.66 -32.50 42.08
C LYS A 9 -27.30 -31.92 40.82
N LYS A 10 -27.93 -30.74 40.95
CA LYS A 10 -28.57 -30.03 39.83
C LYS A 10 -27.54 -29.51 38.83
N LEU A 11 -26.43 -28.93 39.30
CA LEU A 11 -25.32 -28.47 38.46
C LEU A 11 -24.65 -29.62 37.70
N VAL A 12 -24.49 -30.80 38.32
CA VAL A 12 -23.93 -31.98 37.63
C VAL A 12 -24.87 -32.47 36.52
N SER A 13 -26.19 -32.51 36.77
CA SER A 13 -27.18 -32.92 35.77
C SER A 13 -27.39 -31.90 34.63
N GLN A 14 -27.08 -30.63 34.87
CA GLN A 14 -27.19 -29.55 33.88
C GLN A 14 -25.87 -29.26 33.16
N ARG A 15 -24.87 -30.15 33.28
CA ARG A 15 -23.60 -29.97 32.61
C ARG A 15 -23.80 -29.95 31.08
N PRO A 16 -23.33 -28.91 30.37
CA PRO A 16 -23.46 -28.86 28.92
C PRO A 16 -22.62 -29.97 28.28
N HIS A 17 -23.24 -30.76 27.42
CA HIS A 17 -22.53 -31.73 26.60
C HIS A 17 -21.72 -30.98 25.54
N ARG A 18 -20.41 -31.21 25.51
CA ARG A 18 -19.51 -30.60 24.51
C ARG A 18 -19.50 -31.44 23.23
N GLU A 19 -19.46 -30.76 22.11
CA GLU A 19 -19.38 -31.41 20.80
C GLU A 19 -17.97 -31.90 20.50
N ARG A 20 -17.86 -32.97 19.69
CA ARG A 20 -16.58 -33.54 19.26
C ARG A 20 -16.08 -32.87 17.97
N SER A 21 -14.77 -32.68 17.87
CA SER A 21 -14.09 -32.21 16.67
C SER A 21 -13.99 -33.28 15.56
N GLN A 22 -13.60 -32.86 14.35
CA GLN A 22 -13.26 -33.76 13.24
C GLN A 22 -12.02 -34.60 13.59
N PRO A 23 -11.97 -35.92 13.31
CA PRO A 23 -10.77 -36.73 13.50
C PRO A 23 -9.59 -36.23 12.68
N LYS A 24 -8.38 -36.26 13.26
CA LYS A 24 -7.16 -35.73 12.62
C LYS A 24 -6.89 -36.29 11.23
N ALA A 25 -7.11 -37.59 11.02
CA ALA A 25 -6.93 -38.24 9.70
C ALA A 25 -7.84 -37.65 8.59
N ARG A 26 -9.00 -37.08 8.97
CA ARG A 26 -9.97 -36.48 8.05
C ARG A 26 -10.02 -34.95 8.14
N ALA A 27 -9.04 -34.33 8.79
CA ALA A 27 -8.99 -32.87 8.92
C ALA A 27 -8.93 -32.15 7.54
N HIS A 28 -8.39 -32.82 6.51
CA HIS A 28 -8.34 -32.31 5.14
C HIS A 28 -9.72 -32.09 4.50
N LEU A 29 -10.78 -32.75 4.99
CA LEU A 29 -12.16 -32.58 4.51
C LEU A 29 -12.86 -31.36 5.13
N GLY A 30 -12.18 -30.63 6.02
CA GLY A 30 -12.74 -29.52 6.76
C GLY A 30 -13.53 -29.93 8.00
N LEU A 31 -14.39 -29.04 8.45
CA LEU A 31 -15.15 -29.18 9.70
C LEU A 31 -16.19 -30.31 9.60
N LEU A 32 -16.34 -31.09 10.68
CA LEU A 32 -17.35 -32.13 10.77
C LEU A 32 -18.70 -31.51 11.07
N GLU A 33 -19.55 -31.41 10.04
CA GLU A 33 -20.89 -30.84 10.16
C GLU A 33 -21.74 -31.55 11.23
N LYS A 34 -22.47 -30.75 11.99
CA LYS A 34 -23.40 -31.19 13.02
C LYS A 34 -24.84 -30.94 12.61
N LYS A 35 -25.78 -31.30 13.48
CA LYS A 35 -27.22 -31.15 13.20
C LYS A 35 -27.62 -29.69 12.98
N SER A 36 -26.99 -28.75 13.66
CA SER A 36 -27.16 -27.30 13.45
C SER A 36 -26.79 -26.92 12.01
N ASP A 37 -25.61 -27.33 11.56
CA ASP A 37 -25.06 -26.99 10.24
C ASP A 37 -25.89 -27.63 9.13
N TYR A 38 -26.28 -28.91 9.32
CA TYR A 38 -27.20 -29.59 8.41
C TYR A 38 -28.52 -28.84 8.28
N ARG A 39 -29.11 -28.36 9.38
CA ARG A 39 -30.37 -27.60 9.35
C ARG A 39 -30.20 -26.29 8.60
N ALA A 40 -29.10 -25.57 8.82
CA ALA A 40 -28.79 -24.33 8.09
C ALA A 40 -28.63 -24.58 6.58
N ARG A 41 -27.86 -25.60 6.20
CA ARG A 41 -27.67 -25.99 4.79
C ARG A 41 -28.96 -26.45 4.13
N ALA A 42 -29.76 -27.27 4.81
CA ALA A 42 -31.04 -27.74 4.28
C ALA A 42 -32.00 -26.56 4.07
N LYS A 43 -32.06 -25.61 5.02
CA LYS A 43 -32.87 -24.41 4.87
C LYS A 43 -32.43 -23.58 3.65
N ASP A 44 -31.14 -23.30 3.49
CA ASP A 44 -30.58 -22.58 2.34
C ASP A 44 -30.90 -23.28 1.01
N TYR A 45 -30.72 -24.61 0.94
CA TYR A 45 -31.06 -25.39 -0.25
C TYR A 45 -32.54 -25.30 -0.61
N HIS A 46 -33.43 -25.44 0.37
CA HIS A 46 -34.88 -25.34 0.15
C HIS A 46 -35.30 -23.92 -0.26
N GLU A 47 -34.68 -22.88 0.29
CA GLU A 47 -34.91 -21.48 -0.11
C GLU A 47 -34.49 -21.26 -1.56
N LYS A 48 -33.28 -21.67 -1.95
CA LYS A 48 -32.79 -21.59 -3.33
C LYS A 48 -33.66 -22.37 -4.30
N SER A 49 -34.04 -23.60 -3.95
CA SER A 49 -34.93 -24.44 -4.76
C SER A 49 -36.30 -23.78 -4.95
N LYS A 50 -36.86 -23.17 -3.90
CA LYS A 50 -38.13 -22.43 -3.97
C LYS A 50 -38.03 -21.20 -4.87
N ILE A 51 -36.91 -20.46 -4.82
CA ILE A 51 -36.64 -19.33 -5.70
C ILE A 51 -36.54 -19.78 -7.16
N LEU A 52 -35.74 -20.81 -7.44
CA LEU A 52 -35.59 -21.37 -8.80
C LEU A 52 -36.93 -21.85 -9.36
N LYS A 53 -37.75 -22.52 -8.55
CA LYS A 53 -39.10 -22.95 -8.98
C LYS A 53 -40.00 -21.76 -9.33
N LYS A 54 -39.93 -20.67 -8.58
CA LYS A 54 -40.66 -19.43 -8.89
C LYS A 54 -40.15 -18.78 -10.18
N LEU A 55 -38.84 -18.63 -10.34
CA LEU A 55 -38.24 -18.06 -11.56
C LEU A 55 -38.59 -18.90 -12.79
N HIS A 56 -38.57 -20.23 -12.67
CA HIS A 56 -38.98 -21.14 -13.73
C HIS A 56 -40.45 -20.93 -14.11
N LYS A 57 -41.34 -20.79 -13.12
CA LYS A 57 -42.74 -20.46 -13.37
C LYS A 57 -42.89 -19.11 -14.09
N HIS A 58 -42.19 -18.07 -13.65
CA HIS A 58 -42.22 -16.77 -14.32
C HIS A 58 -41.68 -16.82 -15.76
N ALA A 59 -40.67 -17.65 -16.02
CA ALA A 59 -40.15 -17.84 -17.36
C ALA A 59 -41.15 -18.57 -18.28
N LEU A 60 -41.90 -19.54 -17.75
CA LEU A 60 -42.97 -20.24 -18.49
C LEU A 60 -44.19 -19.35 -18.75
N ASP A 61 -44.57 -18.54 -17.75
CA ASP A 61 -45.73 -17.64 -17.81
C ASP A 61 -45.39 -16.30 -18.53
N LYS A 62 -44.24 -16.21 -19.20
CA LYS A 62 -43.77 -14.96 -19.85
C LYS A 62 -44.63 -14.64 -21.07
N ASN A 63 -45.07 -13.38 -21.18
CA ASN A 63 -45.70 -12.86 -22.39
C ASN A 63 -44.63 -12.44 -23.41
N GLU A 64 -44.68 -12.98 -24.63
CA GLU A 64 -43.71 -12.66 -25.69
C GLU A 64 -43.81 -11.20 -26.16
N ASP A 65 -45.00 -10.61 -26.06
CA ASP A 65 -45.29 -9.23 -26.49
C ASP A 65 -45.14 -8.19 -25.35
N GLU A 66 -44.52 -8.56 -24.23
CA GLU A 66 -44.34 -7.63 -23.11
C GLU A 66 -43.42 -6.46 -23.48
N TYR A 67 -43.88 -5.24 -23.22
CA TYR A 67 -43.09 -4.02 -23.43
C TYR A 67 -42.98 -3.19 -22.14
N CYS A 68 -41.73 -2.93 -21.73
CA CYS A 68 -41.39 -2.00 -20.67
C CYS A 68 -40.49 -0.90 -21.23
N HIS A 69 -40.75 0.37 -20.91
CA HIS A 69 -39.93 1.51 -21.38
C HIS A 69 -38.43 1.35 -21.07
N HIS A 70 -38.08 0.62 -20.01
CA HIS A 70 -36.69 0.33 -19.64
C HIS A 70 -35.94 -0.58 -20.64
N MET A 71 -36.66 -1.28 -21.50
CA MET A 71 -36.07 -2.07 -22.60
C MET A 71 -35.36 -1.20 -23.64
N ILE A 72 -35.71 0.10 -23.75
CA ILE A 72 -34.98 1.04 -24.61
C ILE A 72 -33.55 1.26 -24.09
N ASN A 73 -33.41 1.35 -22.77
CA ASN A 73 -32.17 1.68 -22.07
C ASN A 73 -31.33 0.45 -21.70
N SER A 74 -31.80 -0.75 -22.03
CA SER A 74 -31.08 -1.99 -21.76
C SER A 74 -30.98 -2.86 -23.01
N GLU A 75 -30.06 -3.82 -23.00
CA GLU A 75 -29.85 -4.77 -24.08
C GLU A 75 -29.60 -6.17 -23.53
N VAL A 76 -30.08 -7.18 -24.24
CA VAL A 76 -29.76 -8.58 -23.97
C VAL A 76 -28.73 -9.02 -25.02
N LYS A 77 -27.56 -9.47 -24.58
CA LYS A 77 -26.52 -9.98 -25.48
C LYS A 77 -26.86 -11.37 -26.02
N LEU A 78 -26.12 -11.83 -27.02
CA LEU A 78 -26.24 -13.18 -27.60
C LEU A 78 -26.22 -14.29 -26.54
N ASP A 79 -25.48 -14.09 -25.45
CA ASP A 79 -25.39 -15.04 -24.32
C ASP A 79 -26.63 -15.05 -23.40
N GLY A 80 -27.68 -14.27 -23.72
CA GLY A 80 -28.94 -14.18 -22.96
C GLY A 80 -28.86 -13.35 -21.67
N ARG A 81 -27.72 -12.71 -21.39
CA ARG A 81 -27.54 -11.84 -20.20
C ARG A 81 -27.96 -10.40 -20.49
N HIS A 82 -28.69 -9.82 -19.55
CA HIS A 82 -29.13 -8.42 -19.57
C HIS A 82 -28.01 -7.47 -19.16
N PHE A 83 -27.88 -6.36 -19.89
CA PHE A 83 -26.96 -5.27 -19.61
C PHE A 83 -27.69 -3.93 -19.73
N GLU A 84 -27.37 -3.01 -18.83
CA GLU A 84 -27.78 -1.62 -18.97
C GLU A 84 -26.92 -0.93 -20.03
N LYS A 85 -27.57 -0.21 -20.96
CA LYS A 85 -26.84 0.68 -21.87
C LYS A 85 -26.29 1.85 -21.05
N LYS A 86 -25.09 2.30 -21.38
CA LYS A 86 -24.50 3.47 -20.74
C LYS A 86 -25.36 4.71 -21.06
N ASN A 87 -25.53 5.60 -20.08
CA ASN A 87 -26.23 6.87 -20.30
C ASN A 87 -25.45 7.71 -21.33
N LYS A 88 -26.16 8.53 -22.14
CA LYS A 88 -25.52 9.45 -23.12
C LYS A 88 -24.42 10.31 -22.49
N ALA A 89 -24.59 10.77 -21.25
CA ALA A 89 -23.58 11.51 -20.49
C ALA A 89 -22.26 10.73 -20.24
N GLN A 90 -22.28 9.39 -20.24
CA GLN A 90 -21.09 8.54 -20.12
C GLN A 90 -20.49 8.15 -21.49
N GLN A 91 -21.28 8.20 -22.56
CA GLN A 91 -20.84 7.89 -23.92
C GLN A 91 -20.30 9.11 -24.68
N GLU A 92 -20.83 10.30 -24.41
CA GLU A 92 -20.57 11.53 -25.16
C GLU A 92 -19.70 12.55 -24.41
N GLU A 93 -18.70 12.11 -23.65
CA GLU A 93 -17.59 13.04 -23.42
C GLU A 93 -16.88 13.27 -24.76
N SER A 94 -17.04 14.47 -25.31
CA SER A 94 -16.30 14.95 -26.47
C SER A 94 -14.81 14.68 -26.27
N GLU A 95 -14.07 14.37 -27.33
CA GLU A 95 -12.62 14.18 -27.22
C GLU A 95 -11.92 15.38 -26.57
N VAL A 96 -12.48 16.58 -26.72
CA VAL A 96 -12.02 17.81 -26.05
C VAL A 96 -12.25 17.75 -24.54
N GLN A 97 -13.41 17.25 -24.09
CA GLN A 97 -13.72 17.09 -22.66
C GLN A 97 -12.80 16.04 -22.01
N LYS A 98 -12.55 14.91 -22.67
CA LYS A 98 -11.58 13.90 -22.19
C LYS A 98 -10.17 14.48 -22.04
N LYS A 99 -9.73 15.27 -23.03
CA LYS A 99 -8.43 15.97 -22.98
C LYS A 99 -8.38 17.00 -21.84
N LEU A 100 -9.46 17.74 -21.60
CA LEU A 100 -9.55 18.71 -20.51
C LEU A 100 -9.50 18.05 -19.12
N SER A 101 -10.20 16.91 -18.94
CA SER A 101 -10.14 16.11 -17.72
C SER A 101 -8.71 15.61 -17.45
N ASP A 102 -8.06 15.04 -18.47
CA ASP A 102 -6.66 14.58 -18.37
C ASP A 102 -5.68 15.73 -18.03
N ILE A 103 -5.92 16.95 -18.53
CA ILE A 103 -5.09 18.13 -18.23
C ILE A 103 -5.28 18.60 -16.78
N ARG A 104 -6.53 18.68 -16.31
CA ARG A 104 -6.84 19.04 -14.91
C ARG A 104 -6.23 18.04 -13.94
N ASP A 105 -6.32 16.76 -14.26
CA ASP A 105 -5.72 15.68 -13.47
C ASP A 105 -4.18 15.79 -13.46
N LEU A 106 -3.56 16.08 -14.59
CA LEU A 106 -2.10 16.26 -14.69
C LEU A 106 -1.61 17.42 -13.82
N GLU A 107 -2.26 18.58 -13.88
CA GLU A 107 -1.89 19.75 -13.05
C GLU A 107 -2.07 19.47 -11.56
N TYR A 108 -3.16 18.79 -11.19
CA TYR A 108 -3.40 18.38 -9.82
C TYR A 108 -2.33 17.41 -9.30
N VAL A 109 -1.97 16.39 -10.08
CA VAL A 109 -0.93 15.43 -9.69
C VAL A 109 0.43 16.12 -9.62
N LYS A 110 0.77 17.04 -10.53
CA LYS A 110 1.99 17.86 -10.45
C LYS A 110 2.03 18.72 -9.18
N TYR A 111 0.92 19.36 -8.83
CA TYR A 111 0.80 20.13 -7.58
C TYR A 111 0.99 19.25 -6.34
N LYS A 112 0.42 18.04 -6.32
CA LYS A 112 0.63 17.08 -5.22
C LYS A 112 2.07 16.61 -5.13
N LEU A 113 2.71 16.31 -6.27
CA LEU A 113 4.13 15.97 -6.32
C LEU A 113 5.01 17.10 -5.78
N TYR A 114 4.75 18.35 -6.19
CA TYR A 114 5.46 19.53 -5.66
C TYR A 114 5.30 19.65 -4.14
N THR A 115 4.08 19.47 -3.64
CA THR A 115 3.79 19.53 -2.19
C THR A 115 4.55 18.44 -1.43
N GLU A 116 4.58 17.22 -1.95
CA GLU A 116 5.34 16.10 -1.36
C GLU A 116 6.85 16.38 -1.39
N ASN A 117 7.40 16.87 -2.51
CA ASN A 117 8.82 17.22 -2.63
C ASN A 117 9.22 18.33 -1.65
N LYS A 118 8.41 19.39 -1.52
CA LYS A 118 8.65 20.44 -0.52
C LYS A 118 8.64 19.89 0.90
N LYS A 119 7.77 18.93 1.21
CA LYS A 119 7.75 18.29 2.54
C LYS A 119 8.93 17.35 2.75
N ILE A 120 9.37 16.66 1.71
CA ILE A 120 10.59 15.83 1.72
C ILE A 120 11.81 16.71 1.98
N GLU A 121 11.94 17.86 1.30
CA GLU A 121 13.03 18.82 1.50
C GLU A 121 13.04 19.36 2.93
N GLN A 122 11.87 19.77 3.45
CA GLN A 122 11.75 20.20 4.84
C GLN A 122 12.21 19.09 5.80
N LEU A 123 11.71 17.87 5.66
CA LEU A 123 12.13 16.75 6.50
C LEU A 123 13.62 16.44 6.35
N LYS A 124 14.18 16.47 5.12
CA LYS A 124 15.61 16.29 4.89
C LYS A 124 16.45 17.37 5.59
N SER A 125 15.96 18.61 5.66
CA SER A 125 16.64 19.70 6.38
C SER A 125 16.59 19.53 7.90
N GLU A 126 15.48 19.00 8.43
CA GLU A 126 15.30 18.74 9.86
C GLU A 126 16.04 17.47 10.35
N LEU A 127 16.21 16.46 9.48
CA LEU A 127 16.83 15.18 9.82
C LEU A 127 18.33 15.18 9.49
N HIS A 128 19.17 14.93 10.49
CA HIS A 128 20.64 14.99 10.34
C HIS A 128 21.29 13.79 9.66
N PHE A 129 20.55 12.71 9.35
CA PHE A 129 21.05 11.48 8.70
C PHE A 129 22.31 10.85 9.34
N ALA A 130 22.58 11.16 10.61
CA ALA A 130 23.84 10.80 11.24
C ALA A 130 23.85 9.38 11.82
N ASP A 131 22.66 8.80 12.05
CA ASP A 131 22.51 7.50 12.68
C ASP A 131 22.90 6.36 11.72
N PRO A 132 23.80 5.43 12.11
CA PRO A 132 24.18 4.28 11.29
C PRO A 132 23.00 3.40 10.85
N SER A 133 21.90 3.37 11.63
CA SER A 133 20.68 2.62 11.30
C SER A 133 19.90 3.19 10.13
N CYS A 134 20.20 4.42 9.70
CA CYS A 134 19.50 5.09 8.60
C CYS A 134 19.96 4.62 7.21
N GLY A 135 20.83 3.61 7.12
CA GLY A 135 21.21 2.97 5.86
C GLY A 135 21.98 3.86 4.89
N LEU A 136 22.45 5.04 5.34
CA LEU A 136 23.42 5.80 4.58
C LEU A 136 24.73 5.00 4.57
N GLY A 137 25.22 4.74 3.36
CA GLY A 137 26.37 3.87 3.13
C GLY A 137 27.53 4.19 4.07
N ALA A 138 28.27 3.16 4.47
CA ALA A 138 29.38 3.32 5.38
C ALA A 138 30.47 4.21 4.74
N SER A 139 30.47 5.51 5.07
CA SER A 139 31.61 6.39 4.77
C SER A 139 32.88 5.80 5.39
N LYS A 140 33.94 5.72 4.59
CA LYS A 140 35.27 5.22 4.98
C LYS A 140 36.03 6.36 5.65
N HIS A 141 36.64 6.08 6.81
CA HIS A 141 37.55 7.00 7.49
C HIS A 141 38.94 6.36 7.51
N THR A 142 39.87 6.92 6.74
CA THR A 142 41.26 6.47 6.65
C THR A 142 42.13 7.31 7.58
N ILE A 143 42.93 6.63 8.39
CA ILE A 143 43.88 7.23 9.32
C ILE A 143 45.27 6.97 8.76
N PHE A 144 46.09 8.01 8.71
CA PHE A 144 47.48 7.94 8.26
C PHE A 144 48.38 7.84 9.49
N VAL A 145 49.37 6.96 9.39
CA VAL A 145 50.31 6.61 10.45
C VAL A 145 51.72 6.70 9.86
N GLU A 146 52.72 7.05 10.65
CA GLU A 146 54.08 7.33 10.16
C GLU A 146 54.85 6.03 9.87
N ASP A 147 54.73 5.03 10.74
CA ASP A 147 55.46 3.77 10.64
C ASP A 147 54.55 2.53 10.45
N ASP A 148 55.09 1.52 9.76
CA ASP A 148 54.42 0.23 9.56
C ASP A 148 54.21 -0.55 10.87
N GLU A 149 55.04 -0.31 11.87
CA GLU A 149 54.90 -0.91 13.21
C GLU A 149 53.71 -0.30 13.95
N GLU A 150 53.58 1.02 13.91
CA GLU A 150 52.48 1.75 14.52
C GLU A 150 51.15 1.43 13.83
N ALA A 151 51.15 1.20 12.52
CA ALA A 151 49.96 0.74 11.79
C ALA A 151 49.47 -0.64 12.24
N LYS A 152 50.38 -1.54 12.67
CA LYS A 152 50.02 -2.88 13.17
C LYS A 152 49.49 -2.87 14.61
N SER A 153 49.99 -1.97 15.45
CA SER A 153 49.57 -1.83 16.85
C SER A 153 48.49 -0.75 17.08
N PHE A 154 47.91 -0.22 16.00
CA PHE A 154 46.96 0.89 16.09
C PHE A 154 45.68 0.51 16.86
N ASP A 155 45.43 1.19 17.98
CA ASP A 155 44.17 1.10 18.73
C ASP A 155 43.30 2.36 18.54
N PRO A 156 42.11 2.24 17.91
CA PRO A 156 41.16 3.34 17.81
C PRO A 156 40.71 3.93 19.15
N ILE A 157 40.67 3.14 20.23
CA ILE A 157 40.23 3.61 21.56
C ILE A 157 41.18 4.67 22.09
N GLU A 158 42.48 4.36 22.07
CA GLU A 158 43.54 5.24 22.55
C GLU A 158 43.71 6.44 21.64
N TYR A 159 43.73 6.24 20.32
CA TYR A 159 43.89 7.31 19.34
C TYR A 159 42.82 8.40 19.46
N PHE A 160 41.56 8.01 19.67
CA PHE A 160 40.47 8.97 19.82
C PHE A 160 40.24 9.43 21.27
N ASP A 161 40.91 8.81 22.26
CA ASP A 161 40.68 9.02 23.69
C ASP A 161 39.18 8.91 24.05
N THR A 162 38.53 7.87 23.57
CA THR A 162 37.08 7.63 23.76
C THR A 162 36.78 6.31 24.43
N ASP A 163 35.54 6.10 24.84
CA ASP A 163 35.06 4.80 25.30
C ASP A 163 34.73 3.87 24.12
N GLU A 164 34.88 2.55 24.31
CA GLU A 164 34.65 1.55 23.27
C GLU A 164 33.26 1.67 22.63
N SER A 165 32.25 1.98 23.45
CA SER A 165 30.86 2.14 22.99
C SER A 165 30.65 3.28 21.99
N MET A 166 31.54 4.28 21.98
CA MET A 166 31.45 5.47 21.14
C MET A 166 32.14 5.32 19.78
N ILE A 167 33.03 4.34 19.62
CA ILE A 167 33.79 4.11 18.38
C ILE A 167 32.85 3.76 17.22
N SER A 168 31.82 2.98 17.52
CA SER A 168 30.78 2.58 16.56
C SER A 168 29.99 3.78 15.98
N ARG A 169 29.89 4.90 16.71
CA ARG A 169 29.17 6.11 16.29
C ARG A 169 30.06 6.93 15.38
N LYS A 170 29.53 7.60 14.37
CA LYS A 170 30.34 8.42 13.44
C LYS A 170 30.42 9.90 13.81
N TYR A 171 29.42 10.39 14.52
CA TYR A 171 29.25 11.78 14.89
C TYR A 171 29.25 11.91 16.41
N ASN A 172 29.63 13.09 16.90
CA ASN A 172 29.62 13.43 18.32
C ASN A 172 30.34 12.41 19.23
N ARG A 173 31.58 12.05 18.86
CA ARG A 173 32.50 11.25 19.70
C ARG A 173 33.18 12.18 20.70
N LEU A 174 32.74 12.17 21.96
CA LEU A 174 33.38 12.96 23.03
C LEU A 174 34.60 12.24 23.59
N ARG A 175 35.68 12.99 23.83
CA ARG A 175 36.86 12.50 24.55
C ARG A 175 36.56 12.27 26.04
N LYS A 176 37.34 11.43 26.71
CA LYS A 176 37.19 11.16 28.16
C LYS A 176 37.26 12.44 28.99
N ASN A 177 38.19 13.34 28.67
CA ASN A 177 38.33 14.64 29.32
C ASN A 177 37.10 15.56 29.11
N ASP A 178 36.48 15.50 27.95
CA ASP A 178 35.28 16.29 27.63
C ASP A 178 34.06 15.79 28.40
N LEU A 179 33.92 14.46 28.54
CA LEU A 179 32.87 13.84 29.35
C LEU A 179 32.95 14.27 30.83
N ALA A 180 34.15 14.45 31.37
CA ALA A 180 34.35 14.89 32.75
C ALA A 180 34.04 16.39 32.96
N ARG A 181 34.29 17.23 31.96
CA ARG A 181 34.22 18.70 32.09
C ARG A 181 32.91 19.30 31.60
N LYS A 182 32.30 18.75 30.55
CA LYS A 182 31.12 19.33 29.90
C LYS A 182 29.84 18.84 30.56
N LYS A 183 28.91 19.77 30.82
CA LYS A 183 27.55 19.43 31.24
C LYS A 183 26.73 18.99 30.02
N VAL A 184 25.95 17.92 30.19
CA VAL A 184 25.04 17.42 29.16
C VAL A 184 23.90 18.42 28.97
N ILE A 185 23.68 18.87 27.74
CA ILE A 185 22.55 19.70 27.35
C ILE A 185 21.53 18.79 26.67
N GLY A 186 20.37 18.56 27.29
CA GLY A 186 19.30 17.76 26.71
C GLY A 186 18.64 16.80 27.69
N ALA A 187 18.26 15.61 27.20
CA ALA A 187 17.55 14.62 27.99
C ALA A 187 18.45 13.99 29.08
N GLU A 188 18.20 14.34 30.34
CA GLU A 188 18.95 13.84 31.50
C GLU A 188 18.51 12.41 31.92
N CYS A 189 17.29 12.00 31.56
CA CYS A 189 16.75 10.70 31.92
C CYS A 189 16.68 9.72 30.74
N LYS A 190 16.86 8.43 31.03
CA LYS A 190 16.82 7.33 30.04
C LYS A 190 15.49 7.28 29.27
N GLU A 191 14.39 7.63 29.93
CA GLU A 191 13.06 7.64 29.31
C GLU A 191 12.91 8.76 28.29
N ALA A 192 13.39 9.98 28.59
CA ALA A 192 13.39 11.09 27.64
C ALA A 192 14.24 10.78 26.40
N VAL A 193 15.39 10.11 26.58
CA VAL A 193 16.22 9.64 25.45
C VAL A 193 15.47 8.63 24.58
N LYS A 194 14.78 7.65 25.18
CA LYS A 194 13.96 6.68 24.44
C LYS A 194 12.80 7.34 23.70
N ASN A 195 12.15 8.34 24.30
CA ASN A 195 11.07 9.08 23.67
C ASN A 195 11.57 9.91 22.48
N ALA A 196 12.71 10.57 22.61
CA ALA A 196 13.36 11.30 21.52
C ALA A 196 13.76 10.37 20.37
N ASP A 197 14.33 9.21 20.67
CA ASP A 197 14.68 8.21 19.66
C ASP A 197 13.44 7.67 18.92
N ARG A 198 12.35 7.42 19.66
CA ARG A 198 11.07 7.02 19.05
C ARG A 198 10.56 8.10 18.08
N LEU A 199 10.54 9.37 18.48
CA LEU A 199 10.12 10.47 17.63
C LEU A 199 11.00 10.56 16.36
N ARG A 200 12.32 10.43 16.53
CA ARG A 200 13.29 10.43 15.43
C ARG A 200 13.01 9.30 14.43
N ARG A 201 12.80 8.05 14.91
CA ARG A 201 12.45 6.91 14.06
C ARG A 201 11.13 7.13 13.31
N MET A 202 10.14 7.72 13.97
CA MET A 202 8.87 8.07 13.32
C MET A 202 9.09 9.06 12.17
N ARG A 203 9.92 10.10 12.35
CA ARG A 203 10.28 11.05 11.29
C ARG A 203 11.01 10.41 10.12
N TYR A 204 11.95 9.51 10.38
CA TYR A 204 12.60 8.73 9.31
C TYR A 204 11.60 7.85 8.54
N SER A 205 10.69 7.16 9.25
CA SER A 205 9.65 6.36 8.61
C SER A 205 8.71 7.21 7.75
N GLU A 206 8.40 8.42 8.21
CA GLU A 206 7.57 9.40 7.51
C GLU A 206 8.27 9.87 6.23
N LEU A 207 9.56 10.20 6.31
CA LEU A 207 10.39 10.58 5.16
C LEU A 207 10.43 9.47 4.10
N MET A 208 10.68 8.23 4.52
CA MET A 208 10.75 7.08 3.60
C MET A 208 9.42 6.86 2.85
N LYS A 209 8.29 6.92 3.57
CA LYS A 209 6.96 6.80 2.96
C LYS A 209 6.68 7.93 1.96
N ARG A 210 7.10 9.16 2.26
CA ARG A 210 6.93 10.29 1.34
C ARG A 210 7.80 10.15 0.09
N GLN A 211 9.05 9.72 0.23
CA GLN A 211 9.92 9.46 -0.92
C GLN A 211 9.32 8.39 -1.85
N GLN A 212 8.77 7.31 -1.29
CA GLN A 212 8.08 6.30 -2.08
C GLN A 212 6.86 6.88 -2.80
N ARG A 213 6.01 7.64 -2.09
CA ARG A 213 4.84 8.30 -2.68
C ARG A 213 5.23 9.29 -3.78
N ALA A 214 6.29 10.08 -3.60
CA ALA A 214 6.76 11.01 -4.60
C ALA A 214 7.19 10.27 -5.88
N LYS A 215 7.89 9.14 -5.74
CA LYS A 215 8.25 8.26 -6.86
C LYS A 215 7.02 7.70 -7.59
N GLU A 216 5.99 7.27 -6.86
CA GLU A 216 4.72 6.82 -7.46
C GLU A 216 4.02 7.95 -8.22
N LEU A 217 3.97 9.16 -7.64
CA LEU A 217 3.41 10.34 -8.29
C LEU A 217 4.22 10.73 -9.54
N GLU A 218 5.55 10.63 -9.53
CA GLU A 218 6.40 10.88 -10.70
C GLU A 218 6.02 9.97 -11.87
N VAL A 219 5.77 8.69 -11.60
CA VAL A 219 5.34 7.72 -12.61
C VAL A 219 3.97 8.09 -13.19
N VAL A 220 3.04 8.49 -12.33
CA VAL A 220 1.70 8.93 -12.77
C VAL A 220 1.80 10.19 -13.62
N VAL A 221 2.59 11.19 -13.20
CA VAL A 221 2.83 12.41 -13.99
C VAL A 221 3.43 12.06 -15.35
N ALA A 222 4.43 11.19 -15.41
CA ALA A 222 5.05 10.78 -16.67
C ALA A 222 4.04 10.08 -17.60
N LYS A 223 3.16 9.22 -17.07
CA LYS A 223 2.10 8.55 -17.84
C LYS A 223 1.05 9.53 -18.37
N LEU A 224 0.59 10.46 -17.54
CA LEU A 224 -0.39 11.48 -17.94
C LEU A 224 0.19 12.45 -18.97
N GLN A 225 1.44 12.88 -18.76
CA GLN A 225 2.16 13.73 -19.72
C GLN A 225 2.32 13.01 -21.07
N LEU A 226 2.74 11.74 -21.06
CA LEU A 226 2.83 10.94 -22.28
C LEU A 226 1.46 10.82 -22.99
N LYS A 227 0.38 10.59 -22.25
CA LYS A 227 -0.98 10.52 -22.81
C LYS A 227 -1.36 11.84 -23.49
N LYS A 228 -1.03 12.98 -22.85
CA LYS A 228 -1.24 14.33 -23.39
C LYS A 228 -0.43 14.53 -24.67
N ASP A 229 0.85 14.17 -24.67
CA ASP A 229 1.75 14.34 -25.82
C ASP A 229 1.30 13.46 -27.01
N LEU A 230 0.94 12.20 -26.76
CA LEU A 230 0.38 11.31 -27.77
C LEU A 230 -0.94 11.84 -28.35
N ALA A 231 -1.81 12.39 -27.50
CA ALA A 231 -3.08 12.97 -27.93
C ALA A 231 -2.89 14.21 -28.82
N GLN A 232 -1.83 15.00 -28.61
CA GLN A 232 -1.47 16.12 -29.49
C GLN A 232 -1.01 15.63 -30.88
N THR A 233 -0.33 14.49 -30.94
CA THR A 233 0.17 13.91 -32.20
C THR A 233 -0.83 12.98 -32.91
N LYS A 234 -2.08 12.88 -32.46
CA LYS A 234 -3.09 12.08 -33.17
C LYS A 234 -3.38 12.61 -34.58
N ASN A 235 -3.30 13.92 -34.77
CA ASN A 235 -3.62 14.58 -36.04
C ASN A 235 -2.37 14.86 -36.90
N SER A 236 -1.17 14.48 -36.46
CA SER A 236 0.05 14.64 -37.27
C SER A 236 0.22 13.46 -38.24
N GLU A 237 0.73 13.74 -39.44
CA GLU A 237 1.00 12.72 -40.46
C GLU A 237 2.01 11.68 -39.96
N LEU A 238 3.02 12.14 -39.22
CA LEU A 238 4.06 11.31 -38.64
C LEU A 238 3.64 10.84 -37.25
N LYS A 239 3.18 9.59 -37.16
CA LYS A 239 2.83 8.97 -35.88
C LYS A 239 4.09 8.52 -35.13
N PRO A 240 4.17 8.73 -33.81
CA PRO A 240 5.29 8.25 -33.02
C PRO A 240 5.31 6.71 -32.96
N VAL A 241 6.52 6.14 -32.87
CA VAL A 241 6.72 4.69 -32.75
C VAL A 241 7.05 4.33 -31.32
N MET A 242 6.36 3.32 -30.77
CA MET A 242 6.65 2.81 -29.42
C MET A 242 7.96 2.01 -29.43
N VAL A 243 8.92 2.43 -28.61
CA VAL A 243 10.23 1.75 -28.47
C VAL A 243 10.19 0.77 -27.31
N LYS A 244 9.57 1.14 -26.18
CA LYS A 244 9.40 0.28 -25.01
C LYS A 244 7.99 0.43 -24.43
N PRO A 245 7.30 -0.69 -24.11
CA PRO A 245 6.00 -0.63 -23.46
C PRO A 245 6.14 -0.08 -22.04
N GLY A 246 5.10 0.59 -21.55
CA GLY A 246 5.04 1.06 -20.17
C GLY A 246 4.90 -0.10 -19.18
N LYS A 247 5.43 0.08 -17.96
CA LYS A 247 5.26 -0.86 -16.83
C LYS A 247 4.48 -0.19 -15.71
N ILE A 248 4.27 -0.90 -14.60
CA ILE A 248 3.66 -0.31 -13.40
C ILE A 248 4.51 0.87 -12.94
N ASP A 249 5.83 0.70 -12.90
CA ASP A 249 6.79 1.67 -12.33
C ASP A 249 7.35 2.69 -13.33
N CYS A 250 6.99 2.62 -14.62
CA CYS A 250 7.50 3.57 -15.62
C CYS A 250 6.51 3.79 -16.77
N ALA A 251 6.53 5.01 -17.32
CA ALA A 251 5.80 5.31 -18.56
C ALA A 251 6.45 4.64 -19.77
N GLY A 252 5.66 4.37 -20.81
CA GLY A 252 6.19 3.82 -22.07
C GLY A 252 7.09 4.83 -22.78
N VAL A 253 8.08 4.34 -23.52
CA VAL A 253 8.99 5.19 -24.29
C VAL A 253 8.55 5.20 -25.74
N TRP A 254 8.24 6.40 -26.24
CA TRP A 254 7.85 6.65 -27.62
C TRP A 254 8.88 7.52 -28.31
N LYS A 255 9.12 7.25 -29.60
CA LYS A 255 10.03 8.01 -30.44
C LYS A 255 9.23 8.75 -31.50
N TRP A 256 9.23 10.08 -31.42
CA TRP A 256 8.72 10.94 -32.48
C TRP A 256 9.77 11.07 -33.58
N LYS A 257 9.32 11.08 -34.84
CA LYS A 257 10.19 11.41 -35.96
C LYS A 257 10.57 12.89 -35.84
N TYR A 258 11.83 13.22 -36.08
CA TYR A 258 12.30 14.60 -36.01
C TYR A 258 11.62 15.43 -37.10
N GLU A 259 10.89 16.46 -36.67
CA GLU A 259 10.24 17.43 -37.53
C GLU A 259 10.36 18.81 -36.88
N ARG A 260 10.75 19.82 -37.66
CA ARG A 260 10.83 21.19 -37.16
C ARG A 260 9.41 21.74 -37.08
N LYS A 261 8.95 22.09 -35.87
CA LYS A 261 7.71 22.84 -35.69
C LYS A 261 7.84 24.16 -36.48
N ARG A 262 6.91 24.38 -37.42
CA ARG A 262 6.82 25.65 -38.16
C ARG A 262 6.32 26.75 -37.24
#